data_AF-A0A7J2IUB4-F1
#
_entry.id   AF-A0A7J2IUB4-F1
#
_cell.length_a   1.000
_cell.length_b   1.000
_cell.length_c   1.000
_cell.angle_alpha   90.00
_cell.angle_beta   90.00
_cell.angle_gamma   90.00
#
_symmetry.space_group_name_H-M   'P 1'
#
loop_
_entity.id
_entity.type
_entity.pdbx_description
1 polymer ?
#
loop_
_entity_poly.entity_id
_entity_poly.type
_entity_poly.pdbx_seq_one_letter_code
_entity_poly.pdbx_strand_id
1 'polypeptide(L)' 'MDEVFERFLSDSPIFKDRDVLRHDYVPERLPHRENEIRTLASILAPSLRGQKCSNVFIYGKTG' A
#
# COMPACT_ATOMS: atom_id res chain seq x y z
N MET A 1 3.99 30.90 -19.80
CA MET A 1 3.89 29.81 -18.80
C MET A 1 2.46 29.28 -18.75
N ASP A 2 1.47 30.16 -18.91
CA ASP A 2 0.03 29.85 -18.81
C ASP A 2 -0.49 28.84 -19.86
N GLU A 3 -0.01 28.90 -21.11
CA GLU A 3 -0.39 27.92 -22.16
C GLU A 3 -0.08 26.45 -21.80
N VAL A 4 0.96 26.21 -20.99
CA VAL A 4 1.35 24.85 -20.58
C VAL A 4 0.35 24.28 -19.57
N PHE A 5 -0.09 25.12 -18.63
CA PHE A 5 -1.08 24.75 -17.63
C PHE A 5 -2.48 24.62 -18.24
N GLU A 6 -2.85 25.53 -19.15
CA GLU A 6 -4.13 25.46 -19.87
C GLU A 6 -4.25 24.18 -20.69
N ARG A 7 -3.19 23.77 -21.42
CA ARG A 7 -3.18 22.49 -22.13
C ARG A 7 -3.37 21.30 -21.19
N PHE A 8 -2.64 21.28 -20.06
CA PHE A 8 -2.77 20.22 -19.07
C PHE A 8 -4.16 20.13 -18.45
N LEU A 9 -4.80 21.28 -18.21
CA LEU A 9 -6.15 21.36 -17.62
C LEU A 9 -7.27 21.05 -18.64
N SER A 10 -7.02 21.29 -19.93
CA SER A 10 -7.98 21.07 -21.01
C SER A 10 -8.08 19.61 -21.49
N ASP A 11 -7.10 18.76 -21.16
CA ASP A 11 -7.10 17.36 -21.56
C ASP A 11 -8.09 16.52 -20.74
N SER A 12 -8.86 15.67 -21.42
CA SER A 12 -9.77 14.75 -20.75
C SER A 12 -8.97 13.73 -19.92
N PRO A 13 -9.23 13.59 -18.61
CA PRO A 13 -8.43 12.71 -17.76
C PRO A 13 -8.73 11.23 -18.08
N ILE A 14 -7.69 10.48 -18.46
CA ILE A 14 -7.75 9.02 -18.68
C ILE A 14 -7.95 8.27 -17.35
N PHE A 15 -7.35 8.79 -16.28
CA PHE A 15 -7.38 8.18 -14.95
C PHE A 15 -8.39 8.91 -14.06
N LYS A 16 -9.23 8.14 -13.38
CA LYS A 16 -10.12 8.67 -12.33
C LYS A 16 -9.32 9.13 -11.11
N ASP A 17 -8.29 8.36 -10.75
CA ASP A 17 -7.37 8.64 -9.66
C ASP A 17 -6.00 8.06 -10.02
N ARG A 18 -4.98 8.91 -10.09
CA ARG A 18 -3.60 8.48 -10.38
C ARG A 18 -2.83 8.13 -9.11
N ASP A 19 -3.30 8.58 -7.95
CA ASP A 19 -2.57 8.42 -6.70
C ASP A 19 -2.58 6.96 -6.24
N VAL A 20 -3.63 6.20 -6.57
CA VAL A 20 -3.71 4.74 -6.31
C VAL A 20 -2.68 3.90 -7.09
N LEU A 21 -2.05 4.47 -8.12
CA LEU A 21 -1.01 3.81 -8.91
C LEU A 21 0.41 4.15 -8.44
N ARG A 22 0.54 5.03 -7.44
CA ARG A 22 1.85 5.36 -6.90
C ARG A 22 2.43 4.17 -6.12
N HIS A 23 3.75 4.11 -6.07
CA HIS A 23 4.49 3.05 -5.40
C HIS A 23 4.33 3.06 -3.87
N ASP A 24 3.93 4.18 -3.29
CA ASP A 24 3.67 4.39 -1.86
C ASP A 24 2.19 4.21 -1.48
N TYR A 25 1.32 3.95 -2.46
CA TYR A 25 -0.08 3.66 -2.17
C TYR A 25 -0.21 2.29 -1.51
N VAL A 26 -0.80 2.28 -0.31
CA VAL A 26 -1.12 1.05 0.43
C VAL A 26 -2.62 0.79 0.31
N PRO A 27 -3.05 -0.23 -0.47
CA PRO A 27 -4.46 -0.55 -0.63
C PRO A 27 -5.05 -1.17 0.65
N GLU A 28 -6.37 -1.05 0.80
CA GLU A 28 -7.10 -1.67 1.92
C GLU A 28 -7.00 -3.20 1.90
N ARG A 29 -6.88 -3.80 0.71
CA ARG A 29 -6.72 -5.24 0.52
C ARG A 29 -5.51 -5.54 -0.34
N LEU A 30 -4.73 -6.53 0.07
CA LEU A 30 -3.66 -7.16 -0.71
C LEU A 30 -4.13 -8.57 -1.12
N PRO A 31 -4.72 -8.74 -2.32
CA PRO A 31 -5.18 -10.03 -2.79
C PRO A 31 -4.04 -11.05 -2.81
N HIS A 32 -4.36 -12.29 -2.44
CA HIS A 32 -3.43 -13.44 -2.41
C HIS A 32 -2.33 -13.35 -1.35
N ARG A 33 -2.39 -12.36 -0.44
CA ARG A 33 -1.47 -12.23 0.71
C ARG A 33 -2.19 -12.39 2.06
N GLU A 34 -3.40 -12.92 2.05
CA GLU A 34 -4.24 -13.05 3.25
C GLU A 34 -3.60 -13.93 4.33
N ASN A 35 -2.88 -14.99 3.94
CA ASN A 35 -2.26 -15.91 4.88
C ASN A 35 -1.03 -15.29 5.56
N GLU A 36 -0.21 -14.56 4.81
CA GLU A 36 0.96 -13.82 5.29
C GLU A 36 0.52 -12.74 6.28
N ILE A 37 -0.51 -11.97 5.93
CA ILE A 37 -1.11 -10.95 6.81
C ILE A 37 -1.60 -11.60 8.10
N ARG A 38 -2.36 -12.70 8.01
CA ARG A 38 -2.89 -13.39 9.19
C ARG A 38 -1.79 -13.92 10.10
N THR A 39 -0.72 -14.46 9.52
CA THR A 39 0.44 -14.97 10.26
C THR A 39 1.15 -13.84 10.99
N LEU A 40 1.44 -12.73 10.29
CA LEU A 40 2.08 -11.56 10.89
C LEU A 40 1.22 -10.94 11.99
N ALA A 41 -0.08 -10.76 11.73
CA ALA A 41 -1.03 -10.25 12.73
C ALA A 41 -1.08 -11.13 13.98
N SER A 42 -1.02 -12.45 13.84
CA SER A 42 -1.00 -13.39 14.97
C SER A 42 0.27 -13.24 15.80
N ILE A 43 1.42 -13.02 15.16
CA ILE A 43 2.70 -12.79 15.87
C ILE A 43 2.67 -11.46 16.63
N LEU A 44 2.06 -10.42 16.04
CA LEU A 44 1.99 -9.08 16.63
C LEU A 44 0.84 -8.89 17.63
N ALA A 45 -0.17 -9.77 17.64
CA ALA A 45 -1.35 -9.69 18.49
C ALA A 45 -1.05 -9.48 20.00
N PRO A 46 -0.01 -10.10 20.62
CA PRO A 46 0.34 -9.85 22.02
C PRO A 46 0.65 -8.38 22.32
N SER A 47 1.18 -7.63 21.35
CA SER A 47 1.49 -6.20 21.50
C SER A 47 0.27 -5.35 21.77
N LEU A 48 -0.92 -5.78 21.33
CA LEU A 48 -2.19 -5.11 21.65
C LEU A 48 -2.56 -5.20 23.13
N ARG A 49 -1.98 -6.16 23.87
CA ARG A 49 -2.13 -6.30 25.33
C ARG A 49 -0.92 -5.73 26.09
N GLY A 50 -0.06 -4.96 25.43
CA GLY A 50 1.17 -4.43 26.01
C GLY A 50 2.25 -5.48 26.27
N GLN A 51 2.11 -6.69 25.72
CA GLN A 51 3.10 -7.75 25.85
C GLN A 51 4.09 -7.71 24.69
N LYS A 52 5.32 -8.15 24.93
CA LYS A 52 6.35 -8.22 23.89
C LYS A 52 6.00 -9.32 22.88
N CYS A 53 5.90 -8.96 21.61
CA CYS A 53 5.79 -9.92 20.51
C CYS A 53 7.16 -10.48 20.09
N SER A 54 7.15 -11.59 19.35
CA SER A 54 8.37 -12.18 18.77
C SER A 54 8.92 -11.35 17.61
N ASN A 55 10.24 -11.39 17.42
CA ASN A 55 10.88 -10.81 16.23
C ASN A 55 10.47 -11.60 14.96
N VAL A 56 10.36 -10.92 13.83
CA VAL A 56 9.98 -11.50 12.53
C VAL A 56 11.04 -11.17 11.50
N PHE A 57 11.40 -12.16 10.68
CA PHE A 57 12.26 -12.00 9.50
C PHE A 57 11.45 -12.39 8.25
N ILE A 58 11.37 -11.48 7.28
CA ILE A 58 10.57 -11.65 6.05
C ILE A 58 11.52 -11.74 4.86
N TYR A 59 11.34 -12.76 4.01
CA TYR A 59 12.11 -12.96 2.79
C TYR A 59 11.18 -13.30 1.62
N GLY A 60 11.59 -12.96 0.40
CA GLY A 60 10.82 -13.19 -0.81
C GLY A 60 11.50 -12.62 -2.04
N LYS A 61 11.02 -12.99 -3.23
CA LYS A 61 11.40 -12.29 -4.47
C LYS A 61 10.79 -10.90 -4.46
N THR A 62 11.33 -10.01 -5.30
CA THR A 62 10.77 -8.67 -5.49
C THR A 62 9.39 -8.74 -6.15
N GLY A 63 8.47 -7.89 -5.71
CA GLY A 63 7.08 -7.84 -6.16
C GLY A 63 6.19 -8.86 -5.45
#